data_AF-A0A4Z1K7C9-F1
#
_entry.id   AF-A0A4Z1K7C9-F1
#
_cell.length_a   1.000
_cell.length_b   1.000
_cell.length_c   1.000
_cell.angle_alpha   90.00
_cell.angle_beta   90.00
_cell.angle_gamma   90.00
#
_symmetry.space_group_name_H-M   'P 1'
#
loop_
_entity.id
_entity.type
_entity.pdbx_description
1 polymer ?
#
loop_
_entity_poly.entity_id
_entity_poly.type
_entity_poly.pdbx_seq_one_letter_code
_entity_poly.pdbx_strand_id
1 'polypeptide(L)'
;MLETSSLILTGFFSILLYVVISRANKFKALNHQHGCEHPVTYPHIDPFFGLDLKLQEIRQSLKYLGIPFMSNLHIRYGKTIWLNNLGASDIRTIDAENLQNAWSTNNSDWGYQPYRLPVMGPFCGRGFITTDNEEWQKARVLLRPTFSKANISDLKPFIASTQDFFQGIPQDGSTTVDLQTPLASLFVGTSMKFILGVTPSPGADGRSDEVAAFLKAFQKSFIGMGLSFMLGPLQFLIPKSMKYEAYKEVQSYLDSLIETEINAENQALSSNFNGFNSRSLLQGLIKGTDDRVEIRDNALQGMMAVQDTTPVLLSNTIFLLSRHPKVYDRLRNEVQSLDLEESQHLYDKLRDLSFLRNVINESLRLFPIFPALARISLTDTTLPKGGGKDGNSPIYVPKGTKLWANFYGLHRIESVFGPNIESFDPDRWYSIKPSPWEYMPFGGGPRACVGQNKALVEASYMLAKFAQLYKRMESRDARDWAVQAQAPSGRPITSARTNGTFHNSTSTRRAPTSTRTIPTLTDSGGFATGTSFVNAGENVAPVALGGLVVFFGGLLAF
;
A
#
# COMPACT_ATOMS: atom_id res chain seq x y z
N MET A 1 51.17 20.75 2.47
CA MET A 1 49.73 20.47 2.68
C MET A 1 48.99 20.10 1.39
N LEU A 2 49.22 20.76 0.25
CA LEU A 2 48.53 20.40 -1.02
C LEU A 2 48.94 19.03 -1.59
N GLU A 3 50.22 18.65 -1.52
CA GLU A 3 50.69 17.35 -2.04
C GLU A 3 50.21 16.15 -1.21
N THR A 4 50.22 16.29 0.12
CA THR A 4 49.71 15.27 1.04
C THR A 4 48.22 15.01 0.85
N SER A 5 47.42 16.06 0.58
CA SER A 5 45.99 15.92 0.28
C SER A 5 45.74 15.23 -1.07
N SER A 6 46.60 15.47 -2.06
CA SER A 6 46.53 14.81 -3.38
C SER A 6 46.83 13.31 -3.31
N LEU A 7 47.84 12.90 -2.52
CA LEU A 7 48.19 11.50 -2.26
C LEU A 7 47.08 10.75 -1.51
N ILE A 8 46.42 11.41 -0.54
CA ILE A 8 45.28 10.82 0.18
C ILE A 8 44.08 10.64 -0.76
N LEU A 9 43.78 11.64 -1.61
CA LEU A 9 42.65 11.56 -2.54
C LEU A 9 42.85 10.47 -3.60
N THR A 10 44.05 10.38 -4.16
CA THR A 10 44.43 9.35 -5.15
C THR A 10 44.45 7.95 -4.54
N GLY A 11 44.96 7.80 -3.32
CA GLY A 11 44.88 6.56 -2.56
C GLY A 11 43.45 6.12 -2.31
N PHE A 12 42.58 7.04 -1.86
CA PHE A 12 41.15 6.76 -1.67
C PHE A 12 40.45 6.35 -2.97
N PHE A 13 40.71 7.05 -4.07
CA PHE A 13 40.12 6.73 -5.37
C PHE A 13 40.60 5.38 -5.91
N SER A 14 41.87 5.03 -5.70
CA SER A 14 42.45 3.75 -6.09
C SER A 14 41.85 2.58 -5.29
N ILE A 15 41.68 2.77 -3.98
CA ILE A 15 41.00 1.78 -3.11
C ILE A 15 39.54 1.63 -3.54
N LEU A 16 38.82 2.73 -3.77
CA LEU A 16 37.44 2.70 -4.23
C LEU A 16 37.31 1.95 -5.57
N LEU A 17 38.17 2.25 -6.54
CA LEU A 17 38.18 1.61 -7.84
C LEU A 17 38.50 0.11 -7.71
N TYR A 18 39.49 -0.27 -6.90
CA TYR A 18 39.81 -1.66 -6.62
C TYR A 18 38.62 -2.41 -6.00
N VAL A 19 37.94 -1.81 -5.01
CA VAL A 19 36.76 -2.39 -4.37
C VAL A 19 35.63 -2.57 -5.38
N VAL A 20 35.37 -1.59 -6.26
CA VAL A 20 34.34 -1.68 -7.29
C VAL A 20 34.66 -2.79 -8.30
N ILE A 21 35.89 -2.83 -8.82
CA ILE A 21 36.31 -3.87 -9.78
C ILE A 21 36.28 -5.25 -9.13
N SER A 22 36.77 -5.38 -7.90
CA SER A 22 36.76 -6.65 -7.16
C SER A 22 35.33 -7.15 -6.93
N ARG A 23 34.40 -6.26 -6.54
CA ARG A 23 32.97 -6.60 -6.40
C ARG A 23 32.36 -7.02 -7.73
N ALA A 24 32.63 -6.30 -8.82
CA ALA A 24 32.12 -6.63 -10.14
C ALA A 24 32.65 -7.99 -10.64
N ASN A 25 33.94 -8.27 -10.43
CA ASN A 25 34.55 -9.55 -10.80
C ASN A 25 33.99 -10.69 -9.96
N LYS A 26 33.81 -10.49 -8.65
CA LYS A 26 33.17 -11.47 -7.77
C LYS A 26 31.74 -11.76 -8.22
N PHE A 27 30.96 -10.72 -8.54
CA PHE A 27 29.59 -10.87 -9.03
C PHE A 27 29.54 -11.63 -10.37
N LYS A 28 30.46 -11.35 -11.30
CA LYS A 28 30.58 -12.12 -12.55
C LYS A 28 30.93 -13.59 -12.31
N ALA A 29 31.87 -13.86 -11.41
CA ALA A 29 32.25 -15.23 -11.06
C ALA A 29 31.08 -16.00 -10.45
N LEU A 30 30.33 -15.38 -9.53
CA LEU A 30 29.14 -15.97 -8.92
C LEU A 30 28.03 -16.22 -9.95
N ASN A 31 27.78 -15.28 -10.87
CA ASN A 31 26.83 -15.51 -11.96
C ASN A 31 27.21 -16.76 -12.77
N HIS A 32 28.47 -16.85 -13.20
CA HIS A 32 28.95 -18.01 -13.97
C HIS A 32 28.84 -19.32 -13.16
N GLN A 33 29.19 -19.30 -11.88
CA GLN A 33 29.10 -20.47 -11.00
C GLN A 33 27.65 -20.99 -10.86
N HIS A 34 26.67 -20.10 -10.86
CA HIS A 34 25.25 -20.43 -10.72
C HIS A 34 24.52 -20.57 -12.07
N GLY A 35 25.23 -20.61 -13.20
CA GLY A 35 24.60 -20.67 -14.53
C GLY A 35 23.73 -19.47 -14.87
N CYS A 36 23.98 -18.34 -14.23
CA CYS A 36 23.24 -17.09 -14.36
C CYS A 36 23.93 -16.15 -15.35
N GLU A 37 23.13 -15.28 -15.96
CA GLU A 37 23.62 -14.24 -16.85
C GLU A 37 23.60 -12.86 -16.19
N HIS A 38 24.26 -11.89 -16.83
CA HIS A 38 24.25 -10.52 -16.33
C HIS A 38 22.82 -9.97 -16.33
N PRO A 39 22.36 -9.35 -15.22
CA PRO A 39 21.02 -8.80 -15.16
C PRO A 39 20.85 -7.62 -16.11
N VAL A 40 19.63 -7.39 -16.57
CA VAL A 40 19.27 -6.13 -17.22
C VAL A 40 19.28 -5.02 -16.16
N THR A 41 20.13 -4.01 -16.35
CA THR A 41 20.34 -2.93 -15.36
C THR A 41 19.73 -1.61 -15.82
N TYR A 42 19.13 -0.86 -14.90
CA TYR A 42 18.81 0.54 -15.13
C TYR A 42 20.10 1.36 -15.33
N PRO A 43 20.20 2.20 -16.40
CA PRO A 43 21.40 2.95 -16.72
C PRO A 43 21.53 4.19 -15.83
N HIS A 44 21.97 3.99 -14.59
CA HIS A 44 22.17 5.09 -13.63
C HIS A 44 23.19 6.10 -14.13
N ILE A 45 22.85 7.40 -14.02
CA ILE A 45 23.83 8.49 -14.16
C ILE A 45 24.76 8.51 -12.95
N ASP A 46 24.21 8.25 -11.76
CA ASP A 46 24.95 8.07 -10.50
C ASP A 46 25.00 6.58 -10.14
N PRO A 47 26.05 5.85 -10.52
CA PRO A 47 26.13 4.42 -10.27
C PRO A 47 26.36 4.06 -8.80
N PHE A 48 26.74 5.01 -7.94
CA PHE A 48 27.11 4.75 -6.55
C PHE A 48 25.92 4.82 -5.61
N PHE A 49 25.08 5.84 -5.75
CA PHE A 49 23.93 6.03 -4.87
C PHE A 49 22.58 5.95 -5.61
N GLY A 50 22.57 5.98 -6.94
CA GLY A 50 21.33 5.95 -7.72
C GLY A 50 20.43 7.17 -7.49
N LEU A 51 21.02 8.32 -7.16
CA LEU A 51 20.26 9.54 -6.83
C LEU A 51 19.44 10.06 -8.02
N ASP A 52 19.89 9.78 -9.24
CA ASP A 52 19.21 10.18 -10.47
C ASP A 52 17.81 9.56 -10.59
N LEU A 53 17.67 8.26 -10.32
CA LEU A 53 16.38 7.58 -10.30
C LEU A 53 15.57 8.02 -9.08
N LYS A 54 16.19 8.13 -7.90
CA LYS A 54 15.49 8.52 -6.68
C LYS A 54 14.86 9.92 -6.77
N LEU A 55 15.58 10.89 -7.33
CA LEU A 55 15.06 12.24 -7.54
C LEU A 55 13.93 12.27 -8.56
N GLN A 56 13.98 11.42 -9.59
CA GLN A 56 12.85 11.26 -10.52
C GLN A 56 11.63 10.66 -9.82
N GLU A 57 11.79 9.61 -9.03
CA GLU A 57 10.70 9.01 -8.25
C GLU A 57 10.04 10.02 -7.33
N ILE A 58 10.84 10.83 -6.61
CA ILE A 58 10.32 11.90 -5.75
C ILE A 58 9.54 12.93 -6.59
N ARG A 59 10.12 13.43 -7.70
CA ARG A 59 9.44 14.40 -8.57
C ARG A 59 8.12 13.87 -9.15
N GLN A 60 8.08 12.60 -9.54
CA GLN A 60 6.85 11.98 -10.07
C GLN A 60 5.82 11.74 -8.97
N SER A 61 6.26 11.34 -7.78
CA SER A 61 5.39 11.16 -6.61
C SER A 61 4.76 12.48 -6.16
N LEU A 62 5.51 13.59 -6.20
CA LEU A 62 4.99 14.94 -5.96
C LEU A 62 3.94 15.39 -6.99
N LYS A 63 3.88 14.73 -8.16
CA LYS A 63 2.87 14.91 -9.20
C LYS A 63 1.77 13.84 -9.16
N TYR A 64 1.76 12.97 -8.16
CA TYR A 64 0.87 11.80 -8.06
C TYR A 64 1.03 10.76 -9.18
N LEU A 65 2.17 10.77 -9.89
CA LEU A 65 2.50 9.87 -11.00
C LEU A 65 3.55 8.83 -10.64
N GLY A 66 3.88 8.67 -9.35
CA GLY A 66 4.95 7.75 -8.93
C GLY A 66 4.66 6.29 -9.31
N ILE A 67 3.42 5.79 -9.13
CA ILE A 67 3.10 4.39 -9.43
C ILE A 67 3.16 4.13 -10.95
N PRO A 68 2.49 4.94 -11.80
CA PRO A 68 2.67 4.84 -13.25
C PRO A 68 4.14 4.95 -13.69
N PHE A 69 4.91 5.87 -13.11
CA PHE A 69 6.33 6.02 -13.43
C PHE A 69 7.11 4.73 -13.16
N MET A 70 6.91 4.11 -12.00
CA MET A 70 7.57 2.87 -11.60
C MET A 70 7.20 1.71 -12.52
N SER A 71 5.92 1.63 -12.93
CA SER A 71 5.44 0.66 -13.91
C SER A 71 6.07 0.86 -15.29
N ASN A 72 6.17 2.12 -15.74
CA ASN A 72 6.71 2.47 -17.06
C ASN A 72 8.20 2.12 -17.23
N LEU A 73 8.94 1.95 -16.13
CA LEU A 73 10.31 1.41 -16.21
C LEU A 73 10.33 0.02 -16.86
N HIS A 74 9.31 -0.81 -16.60
CA HIS A 74 9.23 -2.16 -17.18
C HIS A 74 8.94 -2.18 -18.68
N ILE A 75 8.23 -1.17 -19.17
CA ILE A 75 8.01 -0.98 -20.62
C ILE A 75 9.34 -0.69 -21.31
N ARG A 76 10.22 0.08 -20.66
CA ARG A 76 11.47 0.55 -21.26
C ARG A 76 12.63 -0.44 -21.11
N TYR A 77 12.74 -1.09 -19.96
CA TYR A 77 13.91 -1.90 -19.60
C TYR A 77 13.59 -3.39 -19.43
N GLY A 78 12.34 -3.80 -19.64
CA GLY A 78 11.92 -5.20 -19.55
C GLY A 78 11.28 -5.58 -18.21
N LYS A 79 10.81 -6.84 -18.12
CA LYS A 79 10.00 -7.30 -16.99
C LYS A 79 10.75 -7.32 -15.66
N THR A 80 12.07 -7.53 -15.67
CA THR A 80 12.91 -7.58 -14.47
C THR A 80 14.11 -6.67 -14.65
N ILE A 81 14.31 -5.74 -13.71
CA ILE A 81 15.31 -4.68 -13.80
C ILE A 81 16.10 -4.62 -12.50
N TRP A 82 17.42 -4.64 -12.62
CA TRP A 82 18.35 -4.38 -11.52
C TRP A 82 18.67 -2.89 -11.45
N LEU A 83 18.65 -2.31 -10.24
CA LEU A 83 18.93 -0.90 -10.03
C LEU A 83 19.60 -0.62 -8.67
N ASN A 84 20.18 0.56 -8.55
CA ASN A 84 20.73 1.12 -7.32
C ASN A 84 19.73 2.10 -6.71
N ASN A 85 19.41 1.90 -5.43
CA ASN A 85 18.51 2.77 -4.69
C ASN A 85 19.16 3.17 -3.36
N LEU A 86 19.72 4.38 -3.33
CA LEU A 86 20.44 4.94 -2.18
C LEU A 86 21.64 4.07 -1.74
N GLY A 87 22.37 3.52 -2.70
CA GLY A 87 23.54 2.67 -2.47
C GLY A 87 23.23 1.20 -2.22
N ALA A 88 21.95 0.83 -2.16
CA ALA A 88 21.51 -0.56 -2.04
C ALA A 88 21.14 -1.16 -3.40
N SER A 89 21.41 -2.45 -3.60
CA SER A 89 20.93 -3.20 -4.76
C SER A 89 19.46 -3.55 -4.61
N ASP A 90 18.66 -3.13 -5.60
CA ASP A 90 17.24 -3.41 -5.70
C ASP A 90 16.97 -4.09 -7.05
N ILE A 91 16.06 -5.06 -7.06
CA ILE A 91 15.49 -5.69 -8.24
C ILE A 91 14.03 -5.31 -8.27
N ARG A 92 13.51 -4.89 -9.43
CA ARG A 92 12.07 -4.69 -9.66
C ARG A 92 11.61 -5.69 -10.69
N THR A 93 10.48 -6.34 -10.45
CA THR A 93 9.93 -7.32 -11.39
C THR A 93 8.41 -7.22 -11.53
N ILE A 94 7.95 -7.44 -12.77
CA ILE A 94 6.57 -7.77 -13.15
C ILE A 94 6.50 -9.18 -13.76
N ASP A 95 7.54 -10.00 -13.58
CA ASP A 95 7.61 -11.34 -14.16
C ASP A 95 6.99 -12.38 -13.22
N ALA A 96 5.94 -13.06 -13.67
CA ALA A 96 5.20 -14.04 -12.88
C ALA A 96 6.06 -15.21 -12.38
N GLU A 97 7.06 -15.66 -13.15
CA GLU A 97 7.95 -16.75 -12.73
C GLU A 97 8.87 -16.31 -11.58
N ASN A 98 9.38 -15.08 -11.63
CA ASN A 98 10.14 -14.50 -10.53
C ASN A 98 9.28 -14.33 -9.27
N LEU A 99 8.03 -13.89 -9.43
CA LEU A 99 7.11 -13.75 -8.30
C LEU A 99 6.76 -15.11 -7.70
N GLN A 100 6.46 -16.12 -8.52
CA GLN A 100 6.24 -17.49 -8.06
C GLN A 100 7.46 -18.05 -7.32
N ASN A 101 8.66 -17.84 -7.86
CA ASN A 101 9.90 -18.27 -7.22
C ASN A 101 10.04 -17.66 -5.83
N ALA A 102 9.98 -16.33 -5.73
CA ALA A 102 10.24 -15.63 -4.47
C ALA A 102 9.09 -15.71 -3.45
N TRP A 103 7.83 -15.84 -3.89
CA TRP A 103 6.67 -15.93 -2.99
C TRP A 103 6.28 -17.37 -2.62
N SER A 104 6.65 -18.37 -3.43
CA SER A 104 6.26 -19.76 -3.24
C SER A 104 7.43 -20.73 -3.29
N THR A 105 8.02 -20.98 -4.46
CA THR A 105 8.91 -22.12 -4.68
C THR A 105 10.17 -22.06 -3.79
N ASN A 106 10.83 -20.90 -3.75
CA ASN A 106 12.02 -20.64 -2.93
C ASN A 106 11.71 -19.65 -1.80
N ASN A 107 10.49 -19.65 -1.27
CA ASN A 107 10.04 -18.62 -0.32
C ASN A 107 10.90 -18.52 0.96
N SER A 108 11.60 -19.59 1.36
CA SER A 108 12.53 -19.60 2.50
C SER A 108 13.75 -18.68 2.29
N ASP A 109 14.13 -18.43 1.05
CA ASP A 109 15.26 -17.57 0.71
C ASP A 109 14.89 -16.08 0.82
N TRP A 110 13.59 -15.78 0.96
CA TRP A 110 13.05 -14.43 0.89
C TRP A 110 12.24 -14.08 2.13
N GLY A 111 12.59 -12.98 2.77
CA GLY A 111 11.95 -12.53 3.99
C GLY A 111 11.54 -11.07 3.95
N TYR A 112 11.09 -10.59 5.10
CA TYR A 112 10.71 -9.21 5.35
C TYR A 112 11.46 -8.61 6.54
N GLN A 113 11.86 -9.43 7.51
CA GLN A 113 12.36 -9.01 8.80
C GLN A 113 13.58 -8.08 8.72
N PRO A 114 14.63 -8.34 7.92
CA PRO A 114 15.77 -7.44 7.84
C PRO A 114 15.42 -6.05 7.29
N TYR A 115 14.33 -5.94 6.52
CA TYR A 115 13.85 -4.69 5.95
C TYR A 115 12.82 -3.98 6.83
N ARG A 116 11.87 -4.74 7.40
CA ARG A 116 10.73 -4.21 8.16
C ARG A 116 11.02 -3.98 9.62
N LEU A 117 11.61 -4.96 10.31
CA LEU A 117 11.76 -4.92 11.77
C LEU A 117 12.54 -3.69 12.26
N PRO A 118 13.67 -3.26 11.63
CA PRO A 118 14.39 -2.08 12.09
C PRO A 118 13.58 -0.78 12.01
N VAL A 119 12.62 -0.69 11.09
CA VAL A 119 11.83 0.52 10.85
C VAL A 119 10.49 0.48 11.61
N MET A 120 9.85 -0.69 11.64
CA MET A 120 8.51 -0.90 12.16
C MET A 120 8.50 -1.39 13.61
N GLY A 121 9.53 -2.11 14.03
CA GLY A 121 9.66 -2.68 15.37
C GLY A 121 9.50 -1.64 16.49
N PRO A 122 10.07 -0.43 16.39
CA PRO A 122 9.87 0.61 17.41
C PRO A 122 8.40 1.02 17.61
N PHE A 123 7.54 0.84 16.61
CA PHE A 123 6.11 1.15 16.69
C PHE A 123 5.28 -0.09 17.03
N CYS A 124 5.34 -1.12 16.18
CA CYS A 124 4.45 -2.28 16.21
C CYS A 124 5.11 -3.60 16.63
N GLY A 125 6.37 -3.54 17.05
CA GLY A 125 7.09 -4.66 17.64
C GLY A 125 7.29 -5.85 16.71
N ARG A 126 7.34 -7.05 17.31
CA ARG A 126 7.62 -8.33 16.63
C ARG A 126 6.34 -9.11 16.43
N GLY A 127 6.03 -9.49 15.20
CA GLY A 127 4.81 -10.23 14.88
C GLY A 127 4.70 -10.60 13.41
N PHE A 128 3.51 -11.03 13.00
CA PHE A 128 3.27 -11.62 11.68
C PHE A 128 3.63 -10.75 10.45
N ILE A 129 3.83 -9.45 10.63
CA ILE A 129 4.25 -8.51 9.58
C ILE A 129 5.76 -8.32 9.58
N THR A 130 6.38 -8.26 10.76
CA THR A 130 7.76 -7.79 10.95
C THR A 130 8.79 -8.91 11.08
N THR A 131 8.37 -10.16 11.28
CA THR A 131 9.26 -11.29 11.55
C THR A 131 9.27 -12.32 10.42
N ASP A 132 10.29 -13.18 10.42
CA ASP A 132 10.46 -14.30 9.49
C ASP A 132 10.48 -15.67 10.18
N ASN A 133 10.38 -16.74 9.38
CA ASN A 133 10.56 -18.13 9.81
C ASN A 133 9.63 -18.55 10.96
N GLU A 134 10.15 -19.23 12.00
CA GLU A 134 9.39 -19.81 13.11
C GLU A 134 8.57 -18.76 13.87
N GLU A 135 9.12 -17.58 14.11
CA GLU A 135 8.42 -16.50 14.81
C GLU A 135 7.22 -15.98 14.00
N TRP A 136 7.40 -15.85 12.69
CA TRP A 136 6.29 -15.54 11.79
C TRP A 136 5.23 -16.65 11.78
N GLN A 137 5.65 -17.92 11.74
CA GLN A 137 4.73 -19.05 11.76
C GLN A 137 3.91 -19.10 13.05
N LYS A 138 4.55 -18.88 14.21
CA LYS A 138 3.89 -18.80 15.52
C LYS A 138 2.85 -17.69 15.54
N ALA A 139 3.25 -16.47 15.19
CA ALA A 139 2.34 -15.33 15.08
C ALA A 139 1.15 -15.64 14.13
N ARG A 140 1.42 -16.28 13.00
CA ARG A 140 0.40 -16.65 12.01
C ARG A 140 -0.60 -17.67 12.55
N VAL A 141 -0.15 -18.64 13.35
CA VAL A 141 -1.02 -19.62 14.01
C VAL A 141 -1.98 -18.92 14.96
N LEU A 142 -1.50 -17.95 15.74
CA LEU A 142 -2.32 -17.18 16.68
C LEU A 142 -3.44 -16.39 15.98
N LEU A 143 -3.22 -15.90 14.76
CA LEU A 143 -4.25 -15.15 14.02
C LEU A 143 -5.34 -16.03 13.39
N ARG A 144 -5.01 -17.28 13.01
CA ARG A 144 -5.88 -18.14 12.19
C ARG A 144 -7.31 -18.29 12.73
N PRO A 145 -7.54 -18.51 14.04
CA PRO A 145 -8.89 -18.68 14.57
C PRO A 145 -9.79 -17.48 14.28
N THR A 146 -9.28 -16.26 14.47
CA THR A 146 -10.02 -15.00 14.26
C THR A 146 -10.48 -14.83 12.82
N PHE A 147 -9.65 -15.23 11.85
CA PHE A 147 -9.95 -15.13 10.41
C PHE A 147 -10.53 -16.41 9.81
N SER A 148 -10.96 -17.37 10.64
CA SER A 148 -11.62 -18.59 10.18
C SER A 148 -12.95 -18.28 9.47
N LYS A 149 -13.39 -19.16 8.57
CA LYS A 149 -14.69 -19.02 7.89
C LYS A 149 -15.83 -18.81 8.90
N ALA A 150 -15.81 -19.54 10.02
CA ALA A 150 -16.83 -19.45 11.06
C ALA A 150 -16.99 -18.00 11.56
N ASN A 151 -15.89 -17.31 11.87
CA ASN A 151 -15.93 -15.94 12.38
C ASN A 151 -16.25 -14.91 11.30
N ILE A 152 -15.68 -15.03 10.10
CA ILE A 152 -15.89 -14.03 9.03
C ILE A 152 -17.25 -14.18 8.32
N SER A 153 -17.92 -15.33 8.49
CA SER A 153 -19.25 -15.56 7.92
C SER A 153 -20.38 -14.95 8.74
N ASP A 154 -20.14 -14.61 10.02
CA ASP A 154 -21.08 -13.85 10.83
C ASP A 154 -20.95 -12.35 10.52
N LEU A 155 -21.75 -11.90 9.56
CA LEU A 155 -21.77 -10.51 9.11
C LEU A 155 -22.62 -9.61 10.03
N LYS A 156 -23.37 -10.14 10.99
CA LYS A 156 -24.30 -9.34 11.81
C LYS A 156 -23.63 -8.17 12.52
N PRO A 157 -22.44 -8.32 13.15
CA PRO A 157 -21.78 -7.18 13.78
C PRO A 157 -21.37 -6.10 12.79
N PHE A 158 -20.98 -6.48 11.58
CA PHE A 158 -20.62 -5.54 10.52
C PHE A 158 -21.85 -4.82 9.98
N ILE A 159 -22.92 -5.56 9.66
CA ILE A 159 -24.21 -5.03 9.19
C ILE A 159 -24.74 -3.97 10.16
N ALA A 160 -24.75 -4.27 11.47
CA ALA A 160 -25.16 -3.32 12.49
C ALA A 160 -24.36 -2.02 12.44
N SER A 161 -23.02 -2.10 12.30
CA SER A 161 -22.18 -0.92 12.15
C SER A 161 -22.43 -0.12 10.87
N THR A 162 -22.97 -0.74 9.82
CA THR A 162 -23.29 -0.03 8.56
C THR A 162 -24.57 0.80 8.65
N GLN A 163 -25.42 0.57 9.64
CA GLN A 163 -26.70 1.28 9.78
C GLN A 163 -26.47 2.78 9.98
N ASP A 164 -25.65 3.15 10.96
CA ASP A 164 -25.30 4.55 11.24
C ASP A 164 -24.62 5.21 10.04
N PHE A 165 -23.77 4.46 9.32
CA PHE A 165 -23.11 4.94 8.11
C PHE A 165 -24.12 5.34 7.03
N PHE A 166 -25.10 4.47 6.71
CA PHE A 166 -26.09 4.77 5.67
C PHE A 166 -27.13 5.80 6.12
N GLN A 167 -27.46 5.86 7.41
CA GLN A 167 -28.32 6.91 7.97
C GLN A 167 -27.65 8.29 7.92
N GLY A 168 -26.32 8.33 8.08
CA GLY A 168 -25.53 9.55 7.99
C GLY A 168 -25.36 10.11 6.57
N ILE A 169 -25.73 9.36 5.53
CA ILE A 169 -25.71 9.85 4.14
C ILE A 169 -27.01 10.61 3.86
N PRO A 170 -26.96 11.89 3.44
CA PRO A 170 -28.15 12.66 3.10
C PRO A 170 -28.98 12.00 1.99
N GLN A 171 -30.30 11.94 2.19
CA GLN A 171 -31.26 11.34 1.26
C GLN A 171 -32.01 12.38 0.40
N ASP A 172 -31.53 13.63 0.37
CA ASP A 172 -32.16 14.74 -0.34
C ASP A 172 -32.00 14.66 -1.88
N GLY A 173 -31.12 13.77 -2.37
CA GLY A 173 -30.82 13.60 -3.79
C GLY A 173 -29.97 14.72 -4.40
N SER A 174 -29.61 15.75 -3.63
CA SER A 174 -28.85 16.92 -4.09
C SER A 174 -27.47 17.06 -3.44
N THR A 175 -27.32 16.59 -2.20
CA THR A 175 -26.08 16.77 -1.46
C THR A 175 -24.95 15.92 -2.05
N THR A 176 -23.81 16.57 -2.31
CA THR A 176 -22.58 15.88 -2.69
C THR A 176 -21.84 15.42 -1.45
N VAL A 177 -21.46 14.15 -1.42
CA VAL A 177 -20.82 13.52 -0.27
C VAL A 177 -19.44 13.00 -0.66
N ASP A 178 -18.41 13.36 0.10
CA ASP A 178 -17.13 12.66 0.07
C ASP A 178 -17.23 11.39 0.93
N LEU A 179 -17.32 10.24 0.26
CA LEU A 179 -17.49 8.94 0.91
C LEU A 179 -16.22 8.42 1.57
N GLN A 180 -15.04 8.97 1.27
CA GLN A 180 -13.78 8.45 1.79
C GLN A 180 -13.70 8.57 3.31
N THR A 181 -14.09 9.72 3.86
CA THR A 181 -14.04 9.96 5.32
C THR A 181 -15.03 9.08 6.08
N PRO A 182 -16.33 9.03 5.72
CA PRO A 182 -17.29 8.14 6.37
C PRO A 182 -16.92 6.65 6.25
N LEU A 183 -16.39 6.21 5.10
CA LEU A 183 -15.93 4.83 4.92
C LEU A 183 -14.75 4.52 5.84
N ALA A 184 -13.76 5.41 5.92
CA ALA A 184 -12.62 5.23 6.82
C ALA A 184 -13.10 5.12 8.28
N SER A 185 -14.00 6.01 8.72
CA SER A 185 -14.56 5.96 10.09
C SER A 185 -15.30 4.65 10.38
N LEU A 186 -16.12 4.16 9.46
CA LEU A 186 -16.81 2.86 9.58
C LEU A 186 -15.80 1.71 9.77
N PHE A 187 -14.76 1.67 8.93
CA PHE A 187 -13.76 0.60 8.97
C PHE A 187 -12.82 0.69 10.16
N VAL A 188 -12.54 1.88 10.69
CA VAL A 188 -11.85 2.05 11.98
C VAL A 188 -12.69 1.45 13.10
N GLY A 189 -13.98 1.80 13.19
CA GLY A 189 -14.85 1.29 14.27
C GLY A 189 -15.05 -0.22 14.22
N THR A 190 -15.28 -0.78 13.03
CA THR A 190 -15.41 -2.24 12.86
C THR A 190 -14.09 -2.97 13.09
N SER A 191 -12.94 -2.37 12.74
CA SER A 191 -11.62 -2.92 13.05
C SER A 191 -11.33 -2.91 14.54
N MET A 192 -11.63 -1.83 15.27
CA MET A 192 -11.49 -1.79 16.72
C MET A 192 -12.31 -2.89 17.39
N LYS A 193 -13.55 -3.11 16.94
CA LYS A 193 -14.39 -4.17 17.47
C LYS A 193 -13.85 -5.57 17.15
N PHE A 194 -13.47 -5.80 15.89
CA PHE A 194 -12.99 -7.10 15.42
C PHE A 194 -11.62 -7.48 15.98
N ILE A 195 -10.71 -6.52 16.11
CA ILE A 195 -9.33 -6.75 16.58
C ILE A 195 -9.24 -6.62 18.09
N LEU A 196 -9.72 -5.51 18.66
CA LEU A 196 -9.53 -5.18 20.07
C LEU A 196 -10.75 -5.53 20.95
N GLY A 197 -11.91 -5.82 20.37
CA GLY A 197 -13.15 -6.02 21.13
C GLY A 197 -13.79 -4.71 21.61
N VAL A 198 -13.26 -3.56 21.20
CA VAL A 198 -13.70 -2.23 21.65
C VAL A 198 -14.62 -1.61 20.62
N THR A 199 -15.78 -1.12 21.07
CA THR A 199 -16.67 -0.31 20.22
C THR A 199 -16.43 1.17 20.53
N PRO A 200 -16.03 2.01 19.56
CA PRO A 200 -15.96 3.45 19.77
C PRO A 200 -17.40 3.98 19.88
N SER A 201 -17.87 4.26 21.10
CA SER A 201 -19.17 4.88 21.32
C SER A 201 -18.98 6.33 21.76
N PRO A 202 -19.73 7.31 21.23
CA PRO A 202 -19.75 8.65 21.77
C PRO A 202 -20.60 8.68 23.06
N GLY A 203 -19.99 8.94 24.22
CA GLY A 203 -20.73 9.49 25.38
C GLY A 203 -20.42 8.94 26.78
N ALA A 204 -20.18 9.91 27.69
CA ALA A 204 -20.39 9.95 29.14
C ALA A 204 -19.44 9.21 30.12
N ASP A 205 -18.59 8.28 29.69
CA ASP A 205 -17.74 7.49 30.59
C ASP A 205 -16.23 7.80 30.50
N GLY A 206 -15.83 8.86 29.78
CA GLY A 206 -14.42 9.25 29.60
C GLY A 206 -13.62 8.36 28.65
N ARG A 207 -14.14 7.16 28.33
CA ARG A 207 -13.51 6.21 27.37
C ARG A 207 -13.55 6.71 25.93
N SER A 208 -14.52 7.56 25.57
CA SER A 208 -14.56 8.20 24.25
C SER A 208 -13.33 9.05 23.98
N ASP A 209 -12.82 9.73 25.02
CA ASP A 209 -11.68 10.63 24.90
C ASP A 209 -10.36 9.84 24.81
N GLU A 210 -10.27 8.73 25.56
CA GLU A 210 -9.13 7.80 25.48
C GLU A 210 -9.05 7.11 24.10
N VAL A 211 -10.17 6.65 23.55
CA VAL A 211 -10.22 6.04 22.22
C VAL A 211 -9.87 7.06 21.14
N ALA A 212 -10.37 8.29 21.24
CA ALA A 212 -10.03 9.36 20.31
C ALA A 212 -8.54 9.73 20.37
N ALA A 213 -7.97 9.82 21.58
CA ALA A 213 -6.53 10.03 21.78
C ALA A 213 -5.70 8.89 21.17
N PHE A 214 -6.08 7.65 21.44
CA PHE A 214 -5.46 6.45 20.83
C PHE A 214 -5.47 6.52 19.30
N LEU A 215 -6.63 6.76 18.67
CA LEU A 215 -6.73 6.81 17.20
C LEU A 215 -5.88 7.94 16.61
N LYS A 216 -5.82 9.10 17.27
CA LYS A 216 -4.97 10.22 16.87
C LYS A 216 -3.48 9.87 16.98
N ALA A 217 -3.06 9.25 18.08
CA ALA A 217 -1.70 8.79 18.29
C ALA A 217 -1.31 7.68 17.30
N PHE A 218 -2.24 6.77 17.00
CA PHE A 218 -2.09 5.70 16.03
C PHE A 218 -1.86 6.26 14.63
N GLN A 219 -2.70 7.18 14.15
CA GLN A 219 -2.52 7.83 12.86
C GLN A 219 -1.19 8.59 12.78
N LYS A 220 -0.82 9.33 13.84
CA LYS A 220 0.45 10.04 13.92
C LYS A 220 1.65 9.09 13.85
N SER A 221 1.55 7.95 14.53
CA SER A 221 2.56 6.89 14.51
C SER A 221 2.72 6.26 13.13
N PHE A 222 1.61 6.00 12.45
CA PHE A 222 1.61 5.56 11.05
C PHE A 222 2.38 6.51 10.14
N ILE A 223 2.15 7.81 10.34
CA ILE A 223 2.80 8.83 9.55
C ILE A 223 4.31 8.85 9.82
N GLY A 224 4.72 8.82 11.09
CA GLY A 224 6.13 8.77 11.48
C GLY A 224 6.86 7.51 10.98
N MET A 225 6.19 6.36 11.00
CA MET A 225 6.71 5.11 10.44
C MET A 225 6.88 5.21 8.92
N GLY A 226 5.89 5.76 8.20
CA GLY A 226 5.96 5.93 6.75
C GLY A 226 7.10 6.85 6.32
N LEU A 227 7.31 7.97 7.04
CA LEU A 227 8.46 8.85 6.85
C LEU A 227 9.79 8.12 7.12
N SER A 228 9.83 7.22 8.10
CA SER A 228 11.05 6.49 8.48
C SER A 228 11.55 5.61 7.34
N PHE A 229 10.65 4.92 6.63
CA PHE A 229 11.04 4.16 5.45
C PHE A 229 11.50 5.04 4.28
N MET A 230 10.83 6.17 4.06
CA MET A 230 11.14 7.08 2.96
C MET A 230 12.51 7.75 3.12
N LEU A 231 12.81 8.21 4.34
CA LEU A 231 14.06 8.87 4.67
C LEU A 231 15.20 7.88 4.93
N GLY A 232 14.89 6.63 5.24
CA GLY A 232 15.87 5.57 5.47
C GLY A 232 16.90 5.98 6.54
N PRO A 233 18.21 6.04 6.20
CA PRO A 233 19.24 6.50 7.13
C PRO A 233 19.00 7.92 7.70
N LEU A 234 18.25 8.77 7.00
CA LEU A 234 17.94 10.14 7.41
C LEU A 234 16.70 10.23 8.32
N GLN A 235 16.17 9.12 8.83
CA GLN A 235 14.99 9.08 9.70
C GLN A 235 15.14 9.85 11.02
N PHE A 236 16.36 10.27 11.40
CA PHE A 236 16.59 11.13 12.56
C PHE A 236 16.01 12.54 12.40
N LEU A 237 15.69 12.94 11.16
CA LEU A 237 15.03 14.22 10.84
C LEU A 237 13.52 14.24 11.20
N ILE A 238 12.94 13.08 11.50
CA ILE A 238 11.51 12.97 11.80
C ILE A 238 11.25 13.49 13.21
N PRO A 239 10.23 14.35 13.42
CA PRO A 239 9.89 14.84 14.76
C PRO A 239 9.68 13.71 15.75
N LYS A 240 10.31 13.82 16.93
CA LYS A 240 10.18 12.83 18.02
C LYS A 240 8.72 12.56 18.40
N SER A 241 7.89 13.60 18.30
CA SER A 241 6.47 13.52 18.61
C SER A 241 5.70 12.59 17.67
N MET A 242 6.17 12.34 16.44
CA MET A 242 5.58 11.40 15.48
C MET A 242 6.15 9.99 15.57
N LYS A 243 7.23 9.80 16.33
CA LYS A 243 7.84 8.49 16.56
C LYS A 243 7.67 8.11 18.02
N TYR A 244 8.64 8.45 18.86
CA TYR A 244 8.74 7.95 20.22
C TYR A 244 7.51 8.25 21.10
N GLU A 245 6.99 9.48 21.07
CA GLU A 245 5.85 9.86 21.92
C GLU A 245 4.56 9.18 21.46
N ALA A 246 4.24 9.26 20.17
CA ALA A 246 3.04 8.64 19.60
C ALA A 246 3.07 7.11 19.72
N TYR A 247 4.23 6.47 19.49
CA TYR A 247 4.37 5.02 19.64
C TYR A 247 4.09 4.59 21.08
N LYS A 248 4.64 5.33 22.05
CA LYS A 248 4.45 5.03 23.47
C LYS A 248 2.99 5.19 23.89
N GLU A 249 2.29 6.22 23.41
CA GLU A 249 0.87 6.45 23.69
C GLU A 249 0.01 5.29 23.17
N VAL A 250 0.24 4.85 21.92
CA VAL A 250 -0.43 3.68 21.34
C VAL A 250 -0.15 2.40 22.13
N GLN A 251 1.12 2.14 22.44
CA GLN A 251 1.53 0.94 23.18
C GLN A 251 0.94 0.92 24.59
N SER A 252 0.95 2.06 25.29
CA SER A 252 0.44 2.18 26.67
C SER A 252 -1.07 1.95 26.73
N TYR A 253 -1.83 2.47 25.76
CA TYR A 253 -3.26 2.19 25.65
C TYR A 253 -3.53 0.69 25.45
N LEU A 254 -2.78 0.04 24.55
CA LEU A 254 -2.94 -1.39 24.31
C LEU A 254 -2.53 -2.24 25.52
N ASP A 255 -1.45 -1.89 26.21
CA ASP A 255 -1.02 -2.57 27.43
C ASP A 255 -2.12 -2.48 28.51
N SER A 256 -2.74 -1.31 28.70
CA SER A 256 -3.86 -1.13 29.62
C SER A 256 -5.09 -1.97 29.24
N LEU A 257 -5.40 -2.04 27.94
CA LEU A 257 -6.51 -2.84 27.44
C LEU A 257 -6.27 -4.34 27.63
N ILE A 258 -5.04 -4.81 27.37
CA ILE A 258 -4.62 -6.20 27.57
C ILE A 258 -4.82 -6.62 29.04
N GLU A 259 -4.34 -5.81 29.98
CA GLU A 259 -4.51 -6.12 31.41
C GLU A 259 -5.98 -6.12 31.83
N THR A 260 -6.80 -5.24 31.25
CA THR A 260 -8.25 -5.21 31.51
C THR A 260 -8.92 -6.52 31.04
N GLU A 261 -8.62 -6.97 29.83
CA GLU A 261 -9.20 -8.20 29.27
C GLU A 261 -8.70 -9.46 30.00
N ILE A 262 -7.41 -9.53 30.35
CA ILE A 262 -6.85 -10.65 31.14
C ILE A 262 -7.56 -10.76 32.50
N ASN A 263 -7.76 -9.64 33.18
CA ASN A 263 -8.46 -9.62 34.47
C ASN A 263 -9.92 -10.05 34.33
N ALA A 264 -10.61 -9.62 33.27
CA ALA A 264 -11.98 -10.04 32.99
C ALA A 264 -12.08 -11.55 32.69
N GLU A 265 -11.13 -12.11 31.94
CA GLU A 265 -11.08 -13.54 31.65
C GLU A 265 -10.83 -14.39 32.90
N ASN A 266 -9.89 -13.99 33.76
CA ASN A 266 -9.63 -14.66 35.04
C ASN A 266 -10.87 -14.66 35.97
N GLN A 267 -11.64 -13.57 35.97
CA GLN A 267 -12.91 -13.48 36.72
C GLN A 267 -14.00 -14.38 36.11
N ALA A 268 -14.08 -14.50 34.79
CA ALA A 268 -15.03 -15.38 34.12
C ALA A 268 -14.71 -16.88 34.35
N LEU A 269 -13.42 -17.24 34.34
CA LEU A 269 -12.97 -18.62 34.61
C LEU A 269 -13.24 -19.04 36.06
N SER A 270 -13.05 -18.13 37.02
CA SER A 270 -13.34 -18.40 38.44
C SER A 270 -14.83 -18.50 38.78
N SER A 271 -15.71 -18.04 37.88
CA SER A 271 -17.18 -18.07 38.07
C SER A 271 -17.89 -19.23 37.35
N ASN A 272 -17.18 -20.26 36.87
CA ASN A 272 -17.72 -21.44 36.15
C ASN A 272 -18.60 -21.10 34.92
N PHE A 273 -18.45 -19.92 34.33
CA PHE A 273 -19.17 -19.53 33.11
C PHE A 273 -18.46 -20.08 31.86
N ASN A 274 -18.87 -21.25 31.39
CA ASN A 274 -18.43 -21.87 30.13
C ASN A 274 -19.02 -21.18 28.89
N GLY A 275 -18.66 -19.91 28.65
CA GLY A 275 -19.28 -19.12 27.58
C GLY A 275 -18.39 -18.11 26.85
N PHE A 276 -17.10 -17.99 27.17
CA PHE A 276 -16.24 -17.01 26.50
C PHE A 276 -15.72 -17.54 25.16
N ASN A 277 -16.56 -17.61 24.12
CA ASN A 277 -16.06 -17.76 22.74
C ASN A 277 -15.29 -16.47 22.37
N SER A 278 -14.07 -16.60 21.84
CA SER A 278 -13.24 -15.42 21.50
C SER A 278 -13.91 -14.59 20.41
N ARG A 279 -14.34 -13.38 20.74
CA ARG A 279 -15.11 -12.49 19.84
C ARG A 279 -14.23 -11.48 19.11
N SER A 280 -12.99 -11.31 19.56
CA SER A 280 -11.99 -10.43 18.95
C SER A 280 -10.63 -11.13 18.79
N LEU A 281 -9.76 -10.56 17.96
CA LEU A 281 -8.38 -11.03 17.84
C LEU A 281 -7.64 -11.00 19.18
N LEU A 282 -7.80 -9.91 19.95
CA LEU A 282 -7.14 -9.73 21.24
C LEU A 282 -7.48 -10.87 22.22
N GLN A 283 -8.76 -11.24 22.32
CA GLN A 283 -9.20 -12.37 23.15
C GLN A 283 -8.68 -13.72 22.62
N GLY A 284 -8.53 -13.86 21.29
CA GLY A 284 -7.88 -15.02 20.70
C GLY A 284 -6.40 -15.11 21.06
N LEU A 285 -5.70 -13.97 21.07
CA LEU A 285 -4.28 -13.86 21.42
C LEU A 285 -4.04 -14.19 22.89
N ILE A 286 -4.83 -13.63 23.81
CA ILE A 286 -4.72 -13.87 25.26
C ILE A 286 -4.85 -15.36 25.59
N LYS A 287 -5.74 -16.09 24.91
CA LYS A 287 -5.86 -17.54 25.09
C LYS A 287 -4.72 -18.35 24.47
N GLY A 288 -4.03 -17.78 23.50
CA GLY A 288 -2.98 -18.46 22.74
C GLY A 288 -1.59 -18.33 23.36
N THR A 289 -1.35 -17.33 24.21
CA THR A 289 -0.04 -17.04 24.81
C THR A 289 -0.21 -16.15 26.05
N ASP A 290 0.64 -16.35 27.07
CA ASP A 290 0.70 -15.49 28.28
C ASP A 290 1.65 -14.27 28.09
N ASP A 291 2.36 -14.22 26.96
CA ASP A 291 3.31 -13.15 26.64
C ASP A 291 2.56 -11.87 26.22
N ARG A 292 2.47 -10.92 27.15
CA ARG A 292 1.84 -9.61 26.94
C ARG A 292 2.44 -8.81 25.80
N VAL A 293 3.75 -8.93 25.58
CA VAL A 293 4.43 -8.24 24.47
C VAL A 293 4.01 -8.86 23.14
N GLU A 294 3.97 -10.19 23.06
CA GLU A 294 3.49 -10.91 21.87
C GLU A 294 2.02 -10.59 21.56
N ILE A 295 1.17 -10.50 22.59
CA ILE A 295 -0.24 -10.09 22.46
C ILE A 295 -0.32 -8.67 21.90
N ARG A 296 0.37 -7.71 22.53
CA ARG A 296 0.36 -6.30 22.09
C ARG A 296 0.84 -6.15 20.66
N ASP A 297 1.98 -6.73 20.34
CA ASP A 297 2.63 -6.55 19.05
C ASP A 297 1.76 -7.13 17.91
N ASN A 298 1.15 -8.32 18.12
CA ASN A 298 0.24 -8.91 17.13
C ASN A 298 -1.11 -8.20 17.05
N ALA A 299 -1.67 -7.70 18.17
CA ALA A 299 -2.92 -6.93 18.16
C ALA A 299 -2.74 -5.58 17.45
N LEU A 300 -1.62 -4.89 17.72
CA LEU A 300 -1.25 -3.65 17.04
C LEU A 300 -1.07 -3.90 15.54
N GLN A 301 -0.30 -4.89 15.14
CA GLN A 301 -0.14 -5.26 13.72
C GLN A 301 -1.48 -5.67 13.07
N GLY A 302 -2.39 -6.29 13.83
CA GLY A 302 -3.76 -6.59 13.38
C GLY A 302 -4.55 -5.30 13.07
N MET A 303 -4.51 -4.32 13.96
CA MET A 303 -5.14 -3.00 13.74
C MET A 303 -4.58 -2.32 12.49
N MET A 304 -3.27 -2.42 12.29
CA MET A 304 -2.59 -1.82 11.14
C MET A 304 -3.08 -2.38 9.80
N ALA A 305 -3.34 -3.69 9.74
CA ALA A 305 -3.68 -4.36 8.50
C ALA A 305 -5.12 -4.10 8.01
N VAL A 306 -6.06 -3.86 8.93
CA VAL A 306 -7.50 -3.89 8.62
C VAL A 306 -8.11 -2.50 8.38
N GLN A 307 -7.56 -1.44 8.99
CA GLN A 307 -8.25 -0.14 9.02
C GLN A 307 -8.38 0.58 7.66
N ASP A 308 -7.38 0.50 6.77
CA ASP A 308 -7.32 1.35 5.56
C ASP A 308 -7.58 0.57 4.26
N THR A 309 -7.36 -0.75 4.26
CA THR A 309 -7.32 -1.53 3.02
C THR A 309 -8.70 -1.69 2.35
N THR A 310 -9.71 -2.14 3.10
CA THR A 310 -11.08 -2.26 2.60
C THR A 310 -11.76 -0.92 2.27
N PRO A 311 -11.67 0.16 3.08
CA PRO A 311 -12.28 1.43 2.70
C PRO A 311 -11.64 2.06 1.46
N VAL A 312 -10.33 1.85 1.21
CA VAL A 312 -9.68 2.27 -0.05
C VAL A 312 -10.19 1.44 -1.23
N LEU A 313 -10.36 0.11 -1.08
CA LEU A 313 -10.98 -0.73 -2.10
C LEU A 313 -12.39 -0.22 -2.46
N LEU A 314 -13.21 0.04 -1.46
CA LEU A 314 -14.55 0.57 -1.66
C LEU A 314 -14.53 1.94 -2.33
N SER A 315 -13.66 2.85 -1.88
CA SER A 315 -13.51 4.19 -2.47
C SER A 315 -13.11 4.10 -3.95
N ASN A 316 -12.14 3.26 -4.30
CA ASN A 316 -11.70 3.03 -5.68
C ASN A 316 -12.82 2.41 -6.53
N THR A 317 -13.54 1.41 -5.99
CA THR A 317 -14.62 0.74 -6.73
C THR A 317 -15.78 1.69 -6.98
N ILE A 318 -16.18 2.48 -5.98
CA ILE A 318 -17.24 3.50 -6.09
C ILE A 318 -16.83 4.61 -7.07
N PHE A 319 -15.57 5.05 -7.02
CA PHE A 319 -15.02 6.01 -7.98
C PHE A 319 -15.18 5.51 -9.43
N LEU A 320 -14.89 4.23 -9.67
CA LEU A 320 -15.06 3.59 -10.98
C LEU A 320 -16.55 3.47 -11.35
N LEU A 321 -17.39 2.91 -10.47
CA LEU A 321 -18.83 2.72 -10.73
C LEU A 321 -19.56 4.04 -11.02
N SER A 322 -19.23 5.10 -10.29
CA SER A 322 -19.82 6.45 -10.47
C SER A 322 -19.53 7.09 -11.84
N ARG A 323 -18.57 6.54 -12.60
CA ARG A 323 -18.19 6.95 -13.97
C ARG A 323 -18.66 5.97 -15.03
N HIS A 324 -19.20 4.82 -14.65
CA HIS A 324 -19.61 3.75 -15.55
C HIS A 324 -21.05 3.33 -15.25
N PRO A 325 -22.06 4.18 -15.57
CA PRO A 325 -23.45 3.97 -15.18
C PRO A 325 -24.01 2.63 -15.67
N LYS A 326 -23.62 2.17 -16.86
CA LYS A 326 -24.04 0.85 -17.39
C LYS A 326 -23.55 -0.32 -16.53
N VAL A 327 -22.33 -0.22 -16.00
CA VAL A 327 -21.76 -1.24 -15.10
C VAL A 327 -22.50 -1.19 -13.76
N TYR A 328 -22.77 0.02 -13.24
CA TYR A 328 -23.53 0.20 -12.01
C TYR A 328 -24.95 -0.36 -12.14
N ASP A 329 -25.68 -0.06 -13.21
CA ASP A 329 -27.05 -0.57 -13.44
C ASP A 329 -27.09 -2.09 -13.50
N ARG A 330 -26.08 -2.73 -14.13
CA ARG A 330 -25.99 -4.19 -14.14
C ARG A 330 -25.68 -4.77 -12.76
N LEU A 331 -24.81 -4.13 -11.97
CA LEU A 331 -24.55 -4.52 -10.59
C LEU A 331 -25.83 -4.41 -9.76
N ARG A 332 -26.58 -3.31 -9.89
CA ARG A 332 -27.90 -3.16 -9.25
C ARG A 332 -28.83 -4.32 -9.58
N ASN A 333 -28.96 -4.67 -10.86
CA ASN A 333 -29.82 -5.76 -11.29
C ASN A 333 -29.42 -7.12 -10.67
N GLU A 334 -28.12 -7.40 -10.51
CA GLU A 334 -27.64 -8.63 -9.88
C GLU A 334 -27.99 -8.70 -8.38
N VAL A 335 -27.93 -7.57 -7.66
CA VAL A 335 -28.11 -7.55 -6.20
C VAL A 335 -29.51 -7.19 -5.74
N GLN A 336 -30.40 -6.71 -6.61
CA GLN A 336 -31.69 -6.10 -6.22
C GLN A 336 -32.61 -7.05 -5.44
N SER A 337 -32.57 -8.36 -5.73
CA SER A 337 -33.40 -9.37 -5.08
C SER A 337 -32.73 -10.03 -3.86
N LEU A 338 -31.51 -9.63 -3.52
CA LEU A 338 -30.78 -10.19 -2.39
C LEU A 338 -31.31 -9.61 -1.08
N ASP A 339 -31.72 -10.46 -0.14
CA ASP A 339 -31.99 -10.00 1.22
C ASP A 339 -30.65 -9.81 1.97
N LEU A 340 -30.32 -8.56 2.28
CA LEU A 340 -29.06 -8.19 2.97
C LEU A 340 -29.18 -8.16 4.49
N GLU A 341 -30.39 -8.22 5.06
CA GLU A 341 -30.60 -8.05 6.51
C GLU A 341 -30.83 -9.39 7.23
N GLU A 342 -31.52 -10.34 6.59
CA GLU A 342 -31.94 -11.59 7.27
C GLU A 342 -31.56 -12.87 6.53
N SER A 343 -30.83 -12.76 5.41
CA SER A 343 -30.49 -13.94 4.62
C SER A 343 -29.60 -14.92 5.38
N GLN A 344 -30.16 -16.11 5.65
CA GLN A 344 -29.34 -17.30 5.92
C GLN A 344 -28.31 -17.48 4.80
N HIS A 345 -27.07 -17.79 5.18
CA HIS A 345 -25.95 -17.97 4.24
C HIS A 345 -25.57 -16.71 3.42
N LEU A 346 -25.83 -15.50 3.93
CA LEU A 346 -25.48 -14.25 3.23
C LEU A 346 -24.01 -14.19 2.76
N TYR A 347 -23.08 -14.69 3.57
CA TYR A 347 -21.67 -14.83 3.19
C TYR A 347 -21.49 -15.61 1.88
N ASP A 348 -22.10 -16.80 1.77
CA ASP A 348 -21.96 -17.64 0.58
C ASP A 348 -22.70 -17.00 -0.62
N LYS A 349 -23.88 -16.39 -0.40
CA LYS A 349 -24.60 -15.67 -1.46
C LYS A 349 -23.77 -14.53 -2.05
N LEU A 350 -23.18 -13.66 -1.21
CA LEU A 350 -22.34 -12.55 -1.67
C LEU A 350 -21.12 -13.03 -2.46
N ARG A 351 -20.49 -14.13 -2.02
CA ARG A 351 -19.35 -14.74 -2.72
C ARG A 351 -19.71 -15.24 -4.12
N ASP A 352 -20.93 -15.73 -4.28
CA ASP A 352 -21.39 -16.40 -5.50
C ASP A 352 -21.93 -15.42 -6.55
N LEU A 353 -22.08 -14.12 -6.21
CA LEU A 353 -22.42 -13.04 -7.14
C LEU A 353 -21.26 -12.77 -8.13
N SER A 354 -21.37 -13.35 -9.32
CA SER A 354 -20.29 -13.37 -10.30
C SER A 354 -19.91 -11.98 -10.81
N PHE A 355 -20.89 -11.11 -11.08
CA PHE A 355 -20.62 -9.80 -11.65
C PHE A 355 -20.07 -8.83 -10.60
N LEU A 356 -20.62 -8.84 -9.38
CA LEU A 356 -20.04 -8.13 -8.23
C LEU A 356 -18.59 -8.53 -7.97
N ARG A 357 -18.29 -9.84 -7.99
CA ARG A 357 -16.91 -10.34 -7.86
C ARG A 357 -16.01 -9.80 -8.99
N ASN A 358 -16.50 -9.78 -10.22
CA ASN A 358 -15.75 -9.25 -11.36
C ASN A 358 -15.53 -7.73 -11.26
N VAL A 359 -16.50 -6.98 -10.74
CA VAL A 359 -16.37 -5.53 -10.44
C VAL A 359 -15.24 -5.29 -9.44
N ILE A 360 -15.21 -6.05 -8.34
CA ILE A 360 -14.16 -5.95 -7.33
C ILE A 360 -12.80 -6.35 -7.92
N ASN A 361 -12.74 -7.44 -8.69
CA ASN A 361 -11.49 -7.89 -9.31
C ASN A 361 -10.94 -6.86 -10.30
N GLU A 362 -11.80 -6.26 -11.13
CA GLU A 362 -11.37 -5.25 -12.08
C GLU A 362 -10.93 -3.96 -11.38
N SER A 363 -11.58 -3.58 -10.28
CA SER A 363 -11.12 -2.46 -9.45
C SER A 363 -9.75 -2.73 -8.84
N LEU A 364 -9.50 -3.92 -8.32
CA LEU A 364 -8.21 -4.31 -7.73
C LEU A 364 -7.10 -4.43 -8.78
N ARG A 365 -7.43 -4.82 -10.02
CA ARG A 365 -6.49 -4.86 -11.15
C ARG A 365 -6.04 -3.45 -11.57
N LEU A 366 -7.00 -2.54 -11.72
CA LEU A 366 -6.70 -1.16 -12.10
C LEU A 366 -6.00 -0.40 -10.98
N PHE A 367 -6.54 -0.50 -9.76
CA PHE A 367 -6.12 0.23 -8.58
C PHE A 367 -5.81 -0.72 -7.41
N PRO A 368 -4.72 -1.49 -7.50
CA PRO A 368 -4.30 -2.38 -6.42
C PRO A 368 -4.02 -1.59 -5.15
N ILE A 369 -4.51 -2.09 -4.01
CA ILE A 369 -4.31 -1.47 -2.69
C ILE A 369 -2.82 -1.38 -2.36
N PHE A 370 -2.08 -2.44 -2.71
CA PHE A 370 -0.63 -2.47 -2.66
C PHE A 370 -0.09 -2.52 -4.09
N PRO A 371 0.28 -1.38 -4.70
CA PRO A 371 0.82 -1.36 -6.06
C PRO A 371 2.21 -1.98 -6.18
N ALA A 372 2.98 -2.02 -5.08
CA ALA A 372 4.27 -2.70 -5.03
C ALA A 372 4.55 -3.28 -3.63
N LEU A 373 5.23 -4.43 -3.57
CA LEU A 373 5.62 -5.11 -2.33
C LEU A 373 7.05 -5.64 -2.43
N ALA A 374 7.86 -5.41 -1.40
CA ALA A 374 9.26 -5.83 -1.36
C ALA A 374 9.47 -7.07 -0.49
N ARG A 375 10.33 -7.99 -0.94
CA ARG A 375 11.02 -8.99 -0.10
C ARG A 375 12.52 -8.73 -0.11
N ILE A 376 13.24 -9.23 0.89
CA ILE A 376 14.70 -9.21 0.94
C ILE A 376 15.25 -10.64 0.92
N SER A 377 16.30 -10.85 0.13
CA SER A 377 17.00 -12.14 0.11
C SER A 377 17.73 -12.37 1.45
N LEU A 378 17.40 -13.46 2.13
CA LEU A 378 17.98 -13.88 3.41
C LEU A 378 19.28 -14.66 3.22
N THR A 379 19.45 -15.24 2.05
CA THR A 379 20.62 -15.99 1.58
C THR A 379 20.96 -15.56 0.15
N ASP A 380 22.16 -15.90 -0.30
CA ASP A 380 22.48 -15.90 -1.73
C ASP A 380 21.54 -16.87 -2.44
N THR A 381 20.89 -16.42 -3.52
CA THR A 381 19.87 -17.18 -4.26
C THR A 381 19.86 -16.79 -5.74
N THR A 382 18.87 -17.24 -6.50
CA THR A 382 18.70 -16.90 -7.92
C THR A 382 17.24 -16.54 -8.23
N LEU A 383 17.04 -15.80 -9.31
CA LEU A 383 15.73 -15.61 -9.93
C LEU A 383 15.74 -16.21 -11.33
N PRO A 384 14.64 -16.86 -11.77
CA PRO A 384 14.60 -17.56 -13.06
C PRO A 384 14.68 -16.63 -14.28
N LYS A 385 14.27 -15.35 -14.14
CA LYS A 385 14.21 -14.36 -15.23
C LYS A 385 14.91 -13.06 -14.88
N GLY A 386 15.36 -12.34 -15.90
CA GLY A 386 15.95 -11.00 -15.81
C GLY A 386 17.41 -10.91 -16.27
N GLY A 387 18.01 -12.04 -16.66
CA GLY A 387 19.38 -12.15 -17.13
C GLY A 387 19.45 -12.27 -18.65
N GLY A 388 20.61 -11.89 -19.19
CA GLY A 388 20.87 -11.98 -20.63
C GLY A 388 20.24 -10.83 -21.42
N LYS A 389 20.49 -10.83 -22.74
CA LYS A 389 20.05 -9.72 -23.62
C LYS A 389 18.53 -9.65 -23.79
N ASP A 390 17.85 -10.78 -23.67
CA ASP A 390 16.39 -10.90 -23.80
C ASP A 390 15.67 -10.94 -22.44
N GLY A 391 16.42 -10.97 -21.33
CA GLY A 391 15.88 -11.03 -19.97
C GLY A 391 15.30 -12.40 -19.59
N ASN A 392 15.54 -13.46 -20.37
CA ASN A 392 14.94 -14.78 -20.13
C ASN A 392 15.84 -15.75 -19.35
N SER A 393 17.09 -15.41 -19.13
CA SER A 393 18.05 -16.22 -18.37
C SER A 393 17.98 -15.91 -16.87
N PRO A 394 18.40 -16.86 -16.01
CA PRO A 394 18.42 -16.63 -14.57
C PRO A 394 19.47 -15.60 -14.16
N ILE A 395 19.23 -14.96 -13.01
CA ILE A 395 20.15 -14.00 -12.39
C ILE A 395 20.53 -14.43 -10.98
N TYR A 396 21.81 -14.22 -10.64
CA TYR A 396 22.28 -14.40 -9.27
C TYR A 396 21.84 -13.22 -8.40
N VAL A 397 21.31 -13.54 -7.22
CA VAL A 397 20.85 -12.56 -6.24
C VAL A 397 21.65 -12.72 -4.95
N PRO A 398 22.57 -11.79 -4.64
CA PRO A 398 23.28 -11.79 -3.37
C PRO A 398 22.32 -11.54 -2.20
N LYS A 399 22.61 -12.14 -1.05
CA LYS A 399 21.95 -11.87 0.23
C LYS A 399 21.86 -10.37 0.50
N GLY A 400 20.69 -9.94 1.00
CA GLY A 400 20.40 -8.55 1.33
C GLY A 400 19.88 -7.72 0.17
N THR A 401 19.77 -8.30 -1.04
CA THR A 401 19.15 -7.64 -2.19
C THR A 401 17.63 -7.58 -2.02
N LYS A 402 17.05 -6.39 -2.25
CA LYS A 402 15.59 -6.19 -2.20
C LYS A 402 14.95 -6.54 -3.55
N LEU A 403 13.94 -7.38 -3.54
CA LEU A 403 13.09 -7.70 -4.69
C LEU A 403 11.72 -7.04 -4.52
N TRP A 404 11.43 -6.07 -5.38
CA TRP A 404 10.14 -5.41 -5.48
C TRP A 404 9.27 -6.08 -6.54
N ALA A 405 8.15 -6.64 -6.10
CA ALA A 405 7.05 -7.02 -6.97
C ALA A 405 6.24 -5.77 -7.32
N ASN A 406 6.15 -5.42 -8.59
CA ASN A 406 5.33 -4.31 -9.07
C ASN A 406 3.96 -4.83 -9.54
N PHE A 407 3.03 -5.00 -8.61
CA PHE A 407 1.70 -5.53 -8.91
C PHE A 407 0.92 -4.62 -9.86
N TYR A 408 1.08 -3.30 -9.76
CA TYR A 408 0.43 -2.36 -10.67
C TYR A 408 0.83 -2.58 -12.14
N GLY A 409 2.12 -2.83 -12.41
CA GLY A 409 2.61 -3.14 -13.74
C GLY A 409 2.28 -4.57 -14.19
N LEU A 410 2.34 -5.55 -13.27
CA LEU A 410 1.94 -6.93 -13.52
C LEU A 410 0.48 -7.01 -13.99
N HIS A 411 -0.42 -6.26 -13.34
CA HIS A 411 -1.86 -6.21 -13.65
C HIS A 411 -2.20 -5.44 -14.94
N ARG A 412 -1.17 -4.99 -15.67
CA ARG A 412 -1.25 -4.26 -16.95
C ARG A 412 -0.59 -5.00 -18.11
N ILE A 413 -0.29 -6.29 -17.95
CA ILE A 413 0.24 -7.10 -19.04
C ILE A 413 -0.92 -7.46 -19.99
N GLU A 414 -0.94 -6.85 -21.17
CA GLU A 414 -2.00 -7.04 -22.18
C GLU A 414 -2.15 -8.50 -22.63
N SER A 415 -1.05 -9.27 -22.68
CA SER A 415 -1.12 -10.69 -23.04
C SER A 415 -1.87 -11.55 -22.01
N VAL A 416 -2.07 -11.05 -20.79
CA VAL A 416 -2.80 -11.72 -19.71
C VAL A 416 -4.23 -11.19 -19.62
N PHE A 417 -4.40 -9.88 -19.65
CA PHE A 417 -5.66 -9.21 -19.32
C PHE A 417 -6.43 -8.70 -20.55
N GLY A 418 -5.85 -8.85 -21.74
CA GLY A 418 -6.43 -8.40 -23.01
C GLY A 418 -6.16 -6.94 -23.34
N PRO A 419 -6.68 -6.45 -24.47
CA PRO A 419 -6.51 -5.06 -24.91
C PRO A 419 -7.30 -4.08 -24.04
N ASN A 420 -7.09 -2.78 -24.28
CA ASN A 420 -7.72 -1.67 -23.55
C ASN A 420 -7.49 -1.75 -22.04
N ILE A 421 -6.23 -1.98 -21.65
CA ILE A 421 -5.86 -2.40 -20.30
C ILE A 421 -6.16 -1.38 -19.19
N GLU A 422 -6.31 -0.10 -19.55
CA GLU A 422 -6.68 0.96 -18.59
C GLU A 422 -8.21 1.16 -18.49
N SER A 423 -9.01 0.49 -19.34
CA SER A 423 -10.47 0.57 -19.26
C SER A 423 -11.02 -0.27 -18.12
N PHE A 424 -12.02 0.25 -17.42
CA PHE A 424 -12.78 -0.49 -16.41
C PHE A 424 -13.82 -1.37 -17.08
N ASP A 425 -13.47 -2.65 -17.24
CA ASP A 425 -14.31 -3.65 -17.89
C ASP A 425 -14.38 -4.93 -17.04
N PRO A 426 -15.42 -5.06 -16.18
CA PRO A 426 -15.63 -6.30 -15.43
C PRO A 426 -15.91 -7.54 -16.30
N ASP A 427 -16.35 -7.38 -17.55
CA ASP A 427 -16.71 -8.52 -18.40
C ASP A 427 -15.49 -9.30 -18.88
N ARG A 428 -14.29 -8.69 -18.88
CA ARG A 428 -13.05 -9.38 -19.25
C ARG A 428 -12.84 -10.65 -18.43
N TRP A 429 -13.23 -10.64 -17.15
CA TRP A 429 -13.10 -11.74 -16.19
C TRP A 429 -13.91 -12.99 -16.53
N TYR A 430 -14.86 -12.92 -17.47
CA TYR A 430 -15.53 -14.11 -18.01
C TYR A 430 -14.68 -14.85 -19.05
N SER A 431 -13.73 -14.16 -19.68
CA SER A 431 -12.89 -14.71 -20.76
C SER A 431 -11.46 -15.01 -20.31
N ILE A 432 -10.89 -14.18 -19.44
CA ILE A 432 -9.51 -14.34 -18.97
C ILE A 432 -9.45 -15.28 -17.76
N LYS A 433 -8.32 -15.97 -17.63
CA LYS A 433 -8.01 -16.83 -16.48
C LYS A 433 -6.54 -16.64 -16.08
N PRO A 434 -6.16 -15.48 -15.51
CA PRO A 434 -4.78 -15.25 -15.08
C PRO A 434 -4.40 -16.29 -14.02
N SER A 435 -3.15 -16.74 -14.06
CA SER A 435 -2.59 -17.55 -12.98
C SER A 435 -2.52 -16.74 -11.67
N PRO A 436 -2.40 -17.41 -10.51
CA PRO A 436 -2.24 -16.72 -9.22
C PRO A 436 -1.03 -15.78 -9.15
N TRP A 437 -0.04 -15.95 -10.04
CA TRP A 437 1.18 -15.14 -10.09
C TRP A 437 1.12 -14.00 -11.12
N GLU A 438 0.08 -13.98 -11.95
CA GLU A 438 -0.24 -12.89 -12.87
C GLU A 438 -1.28 -11.93 -12.29
N TYR A 439 -2.10 -12.39 -11.34
CA TYR A 439 -3.05 -11.57 -10.60
C TYR A 439 -2.91 -11.77 -9.09
N MET A 440 -2.13 -10.90 -8.46
CA MET A 440 -1.76 -10.96 -7.02
C MET A 440 -2.35 -9.80 -6.15
N PRO A 441 -3.66 -9.53 -6.14
CA PRO A 441 -4.24 -8.42 -5.36
C PRO A 441 -4.11 -8.57 -3.83
N PHE A 442 -3.91 -9.81 -3.36
CA PHE A 442 -3.76 -10.16 -1.94
C PHE A 442 -2.42 -10.86 -1.65
N GLY A 443 -1.43 -10.67 -2.52
CA GLY A 443 -0.16 -11.40 -2.48
C GLY A 443 -0.32 -12.87 -2.89
N GLY A 444 0.54 -13.74 -2.36
CA GLY A 444 0.53 -15.17 -2.67
C GLY A 444 1.45 -16.01 -1.78
N GLY A 445 1.38 -17.32 -1.93
CA GLY A 445 2.20 -18.28 -1.18
C GLY A 445 1.88 -18.32 0.32
N PRO A 446 2.82 -18.77 1.18
CA PRO A 446 2.60 -18.92 2.63
C PRO A 446 2.19 -17.61 3.35
N ARG A 447 2.51 -16.47 2.74
CA ARG A 447 2.25 -15.11 3.25
C ARG A 447 1.09 -14.40 2.56
N ALA A 448 0.24 -15.11 1.83
CA ALA A 448 -1.00 -14.54 1.30
C ALA A 448 -1.83 -13.86 2.41
N CYS A 449 -2.58 -12.81 2.06
CA CYS A 449 -3.36 -12.04 3.04
C CYS A 449 -4.33 -12.93 3.83
N VAL A 450 -4.27 -12.88 5.17
CA VAL A 450 -5.21 -13.63 6.03
C VAL A 450 -6.61 -13.04 5.98
N GLY A 451 -6.70 -11.72 5.78
CA GLY A 451 -7.95 -10.97 5.77
C GLY A 451 -8.66 -10.97 4.41
N GLN A 452 -8.15 -11.66 3.39
CA GLN A 452 -8.69 -11.61 2.02
C GLN A 452 -10.20 -11.87 1.98
N ASN A 453 -10.65 -12.96 2.59
CA ASN A 453 -12.07 -13.33 2.56
C ASN A 453 -12.95 -12.34 3.33
N LYS A 454 -12.44 -11.76 4.42
CA LYS A 454 -13.13 -10.72 5.20
C LYS A 454 -13.28 -9.43 4.37
N ALA A 455 -12.19 -8.95 3.78
CA ALA A 455 -12.19 -7.76 2.95
C ALA A 455 -13.13 -7.89 1.75
N LEU A 456 -13.10 -9.04 1.07
CA LEU A 456 -13.97 -9.30 -0.08
C LEU A 456 -15.45 -9.37 0.30
N VAL A 457 -15.83 -10.04 1.39
CA VAL A 457 -17.23 -10.14 1.78
C VAL A 457 -17.79 -8.81 2.29
N GLU A 458 -17.00 -8.04 3.05
CA GLU A 458 -17.39 -6.71 3.52
C GLU A 458 -17.52 -5.72 2.37
N ALA A 459 -16.57 -5.74 1.42
CA ALA A 459 -16.66 -4.92 0.22
C ALA A 459 -17.89 -5.31 -0.62
N SER A 460 -18.14 -6.61 -0.78
CA SER A 460 -19.31 -7.13 -1.51
C SER A 460 -20.62 -6.68 -0.87
N TYR A 461 -20.74 -6.81 0.45
CA TYR A 461 -21.91 -6.34 1.20
C TYR A 461 -22.13 -4.83 1.00
N MET A 462 -21.10 -4.02 1.19
CA MET A 462 -21.21 -2.56 1.06
C MET A 462 -21.63 -2.15 -0.35
N LEU A 463 -21.00 -2.71 -1.39
CA LEU A 463 -21.35 -2.44 -2.79
C LEU A 463 -22.78 -2.89 -3.11
N ALA A 464 -23.19 -4.08 -2.65
CA ALA A 464 -24.56 -4.55 -2.80
C ALA A 464 -25.55 -3.61 -2.11
N LYS A 465 -25.27 -3.16 -0.88
CA LYS A 465 -26.12 -2.24 -0.12
C LYS A 465 -26.24 -0.87 -0.79
N PHE A 466 -25.13 -0.31 -1.28
CA PHE A 466 -25.16 0.91 -2.11
C PHE A 466 -26.04 0.72 -3.36
N ALA A 467 -25.84 -0.39 -4.07
CA ALA A 467 -26.58 -0.73 -5.27
C ALA A 467 -28.05 -1.12 -5.02
N GLN A 468 -28.47 -1.40 -3.79
CA GLN A 468 -29.89 -1.49 -3.44
C GLN A 468 -30.47 -0.12 -3.15
N LEU A 469 -29.80 0.65 -2.29
CA LEU A 469 -30.31 1.93 -1.76
C LEU A 469 -30.34 3.06 -2.81
N TYR A 470 -29.32 3.19 -3.66
CA TYR A 470 -29.13 4.40 -4.48
C TYR A 470 -29.29 4.17 -5.97
N LYS A 471 -30.46 4.51 -6.53
CA LYS A 471 -30.81 4.25 -7.95
C LYS A 471 -29.73 4.70 -8.95
N ARG A 472 -29.03 5.80 -8.66
CA ARG A 472 -27.99 6.38 -9.49
C ARG A 472 -26.77 6.72 -8.64
N MET A 473 -25.59 6.60 -9.24
CA MET A 473 -24.32 7.04 -8.69
C MET A 473 -23.61 7.90 -9.74
N GLU A 474 -23.14 9.09 -9.36
CA GLU A 474 -22.50 10.05 -10.27
C GLU A 474 -21.26 10.65 -9.62
N SER A 475 -20.15 10.67 -10.36
CA SER A 475 -18.96 11.37 -9.89
C SER A 475 -19.16 12.87 -9.92
N ARG A 476 -18.91 13.53 -8.78
CA ARG A 476 -18.77 14.99 -8.68
C ARG A 476 -17.32 15.46 -8.77
N ASP A 477 -16.39 14.53 -8.96
CA ASP A 477 -14.97 14.81 -9.19
C ASP A 477 -14.64 14.63 -10.68
N ALA A 478 -14.07 15.66 -11.31
CA ALA A 478 -13.65 15.62 -12.70
C ALA A 478 -12.18 15.20 -12.87
N ARG A 479 -11.44 15.03 -11.77
CA ARG A 479 -10.03 14.64 -11.81
C ARG A 479 -9.89 13.15 -12.17
N ASP A 480 -8.76 12.83 -12.78
CA ASP A 480 -8.32 11.46 -12.95
C ASP A 480 -7.99 10.82 -11.59
N TRP A 481 -7.98 9.50 -11.56
CA TRP A 481 -7.54 8.77 -10.39
C TRP A 481 -6.09 9.10 -10.07
N ALA A 482 -5.83 9.50 -8.84
CA ALA A 482 -4.52 9.80 -8.34
C ALA A 482 -4.42 9.29 -6.90
N VAL A 483 -3.28 8.70 -6.55
CA VAL A 483 -2.97 8.37 -5.15
C VAL A 483 -2.61 9.66 -4.43
N GLN A 484 -3.62 10.38 -3.93
CA GLN A 484 -3.41 11.59 -3.16
C GLN A 484 -3.10 11.22 -1.71
N ALA A 485 -1.95 11.66 -1.21
CA ALA A 485 -1.69 11.61 0.21
C ALA A 485 -2.44 12.73 0.93
N GLN A 486 -3.21 12.36 1.95
CA GLN A 486 -3.80 13.32 2.87
C GLN A 486 -2.71 13.85 3.81
N ALA A 487 -2.65 15.18 3.97
CA ALA A 487 -1.83 15.78 5.02
C ALA A 487 -2.44 15.46 6.41
N PRO A 488 -1.64 15.47 7.50
CA PRO A 488 -2.13 15.23 8.87
C PRO A 488 -3.29 16.15 9.33
N SER A 489 -3.54 17.25 8.60
CA SER A 489 -4.61 18.22 8.88
C SER A 489 -5.92 17.93 8.14
N GLY A 490 -6.05 16.81 7.44
CA GLY A 490 -7.25 16.46 6.66
C GLY A 490 -7.47 17.35 5.42
N ARG A 491 -6.52 18.23 5.07
CA ARG A 491 -6.60 19.07 3.87
C ARG A 491 -5.86 18.41 2.70
N PRO A 492 -6.46 18.41 1.49
CA PRO A 492 -5.74 18.03 0.28
C PRO A 492 -4.54 18.96 0.10
N ILE A 493 -3.35 18.40 -0.18
CA ILE A 493 -2.22 19.19 -0.64
C ILE A 493 -2.54 19.58 -2.09
N THR A 494 -2.91 20.83 -2.32
CA THR A 494 -3.20 21.35 -3.65
C THR A 494 -1.89 21.57 -4.41
N SER A 495 -1.64 20.81 -5.48
CA SER A 495 -0.64 21.20 -6.47
C SER A 495 -1.23 22.28 -7.39
N ALA A 496 -0.47 23.35 -7.64
CA ALA A 496 -0.81 24.35 -8.65
C ALA A 496 -1.05 23.67 -10.01
N ARG A 497 -2.12 24.08 -10.71
CA ARG A 497 -2.49 23.61 -12.05
C ARG A 497 -1.28 23.62 -12.99
N THR A 498 -0.94 22.47 -13.55
CA THR A 498 -0.18 22.41 -14.80
C THR A 498 -1.06 21.75 -15.85
N ASN A 499 -1.60 22.57 -16.75
CA ASN A 499 -2.29 22.09 -17.95
C ASN A 499 -1.25 21.41 -18.83
N GLY A 500 -1.36 20.09 -18.99
CA GLY A 500 -0.51 19.30 -19.86
C GLY A 500 -1.29 18.13 -20.44
N THR A 501 -2.12 18.41 -21.44
CA THR A 501 -2.76 17.40 -22.29
C THR A 501 -1.69 16.61 -23.04
N PHE A 502 -1.54 15.32 -22.73
CA PHE A 502 -0.78 14.39 -23.56
C PHE A 502 -1.63 14.00 -24.78
N HIS A 503 -1.38 14.62 -25.92
CA HIS A 503 -1.83 14.11 -27.21
C HIS A 503 -0.86 13.02 -27.70
N ASN A 504 -1.38 11.81 -27.92
CA ASN A 504 -0.73 10.79 -28.74
C ASN A 504 -0.58 11.32 -30.17
N SER A 505 0.65 11.56 -30.63
CA SER A 505 0.93 11.83 -32.04
C SER A 505 1.53 10.60 -32.71
N THR A 506 0.68 9.88 -33.45
CA THR A 506 1.11 9.02 -34.55
C THR A 506 1.62 9.91 -35.68
N SER A 507 2.94 9.90 -35.89
CA SER A 507 3.60 10.58 -37.01
C SER A 507 3.52 9.74 -38.28
N THR A 508 2.72 10.20 -39.25
CA THR A 508 2.87 9.80 -40.67
C THR A 508 3.53 10.94 -41.44
N ARG A 509 4.70 10.66 -42.02
CA ARG A 509 5.48 11.53 -42.92
C ARG A 509 4.64 12.09 -44.07
N ARG A 510 4.77 13.40 -44.33
CA ARG A 510 4.77 13.99 -45.69
C ARG A 510 5.60 15.28 -45.72
N ALA A 511 6.24 15.51 -46.87
CA ALA A 511 7.29 16.49 -47.16
C ALA A 511 6.77 17.94 -47.33
N PRO A 512 7.66 18.97 -47.39
CA PRO A 512 7.31 20.37 -47.16
C PRO A 512 7.07 21.16 -48.46
N THR A 513 6.19 22.17 -48.39
CA THR A 513 6.17 23.31 -49.33
C THR A 513 5.89 24.60 -48.58
N SER A 514 6.50 25.69 -49.08
CA SER A 514 6.66 27.04 -48.52
C SER A 514 5.34 27.73 -48.14
N THR A 515 5.24 28.83 -47.37
CA THR A 515 5.84 30.17 -47.54
C THR A 515 5.29 31.10 -46.41
N ARG A 516 6.06 32.13 -45.99
CA ARG A 516 5.70 33.46 -45.39
C ARG A 516 4.29 33.66 -44.75
N THR A 517 4.12 34.34 -43.60
CA THR A 517 4.50 35.75 -43.31
C THR A 517 4.24 36.10 -41.83
N ILE A 518 5.03 37.00 -41.24
CA ILE A 518 4.82 37.69 -39.94
C ILE A 518 4.04 39.00 -40.19
N PRO A 519 3.28 39.55 -39.22
CA PRO A 519 3.73 40.79 -38.58
C PRO A 519 3.54 40.88 -37.05
N THR A 520 4.43 41.69 -36.49
CA THR A 520 4.66 42.21 -35.13
C THR A 520 3.72 43.34 -34.71
N LEU A 521 3.58 43.57 -33.39
CA LEU A 521 3.37 44.86 -32.67
C LEU A 521 3.70 44.62 -31.17
N THR A 522 4.85 45.06 -30.60
CA THR A 522 5.17 46.37 -29.94
C THR A 522 4.18 46.75 -28.83
N ASP A 523 4.58 46.69 -27.55
CA ASP A 523 5.15 47.76 -26.68
C ASP A 523 4.14 47.97 -25.53
N SER A 524 4.39 48.40 -24.29
CA SER A 524 5.56 48.90 -23.55
C SER A 524 5.12 49.14 -22.07
N GLY A 525 6.08 49.24 -21.14
CA GLY A 525 5.94 49.91 -19.81
C GLY A 525 5.59 48.99 -18.62
N GLY A 526 6.28 48.98 -17.46
CA GLY A 526 7.35 49.80 -16.92
C GLY A 526 7.02 50.26 -15.47
N PHE A 527 7.80 49.78 -14.48
CA PHE A 527 8.08 50.38 -13.14
C PHE A 527 6.90 50.50 -12.11
N ALA A 528 7.04 50.47 -10.77
CA ALA A 528 8.15 50.40 -9.82
C ALA A 528 7.67 49.90 -8.42
N THR A 529 8.62 49.32 -7.68
CA THR A 529 8.92 49.40 -6.23
C THR A 529 7.86 49.77 -5.18
N GLY A 530 7.78 48.94 -4.13
CA GLY A 530 7.25 49.30 -2.81
C GLY A 530 7.69 48.29 -1.75
N THR A 531 8.83 48.55 -1.11
CA THR A 531 9.33 47.83 0.08
C THR A 531 8.62 48.31 1.34
N SER A 532 8.13 47.39 2.17
CA SER A 532 8.13 47.58 3.63
C SER A 532 8.51 46.27 4.32
N PHE A 533 9.64 46.33 5.03
CA PHE A 533 10.09 45.31 5.98
C PHE A 533 9.38 45.54 7.31
N VAL A 534 8.76 44.50 7.86
CA VAL A 534 8.56 44.33 9.31
C VAL A 534 9.06 42.94 9.68
N ASN A 535 9.85 42.92 10.75
CA ASN A 535 10.66 41.81 11.24
C ASN A 535 9.87 40.57 11.71
N ALA A 536 10.45 39.42 11.34
CA ALA A 536 10.77 38.25 12.16
C ALA A 536 9.72 37.69 13.14
N GLY A 537 9.30 36.45 12.84
CA GLY A 537 8.70 35.52 13.78
C GLY A 537 8.57 34.15 13.13
N GLU A 538 9.50 33.26 13.46
CA GLU A 538 9.59 31.83 13.16
C GLU A 538 8.31 31.18 12.62
N ASN A 539 8.31 30.71 11.36
CA ASN A 539 7.38 29.70 10.85
C ASN A 539 7.87 29.13 9.51
N VAL A 540 8.85 28.24 9.55
CA VAL A 540 9.14 27.34 8.43
C VAL A 540 8.36 26.05 8.68
N ALA A 541 7.14 25.99 8.15
CA ALA A 541 6.20 24.91 8.42
C ALA A 541 6.55 23.61 7.66
N PRO A 542 6.42 22.42 8.27
CA PRO A 542 6.78 21.11 7.69
C PRO A 542 5.74 20.54 6.69
N VAL A 543 4.95 21.40 6.05
CA VAL A 543 3.70 21.06 5.34
C VAL A 543 3.93 20.27 4.04
N ALA A 544 5.14 20.30 3.47
CA ALA A 544 5.46 19.62 2.21
C ALA A 544 5.79 18.12 2.36
N LEU A 545 6.05 17.61 3.57
CA LEU A 545 6.49 16.22 3.80
C LEU A 545 5.34 15.24 4.09
N GLY A 546 4.17 15.72 4.54
CA GLY A 546 3.02 14.87 4.86
C GLY A 546 2.39 14.17 3.65
N GLY A 547 2.46 14.80 2.48
CA GLY A 547 1.95 14.27 1.21
C GLY A 547 2.73 13.11 0.61
N LEU A 548 3.85 12.75 1.23
CA LEU A 548 4.76 11.74 0.73
C LEU A 548 4.53 10.41 1.48
N VAL A 549 3.87 10.45 2.64
CA VAL A 549 3.74 9.35 3.60
C VAL A 549 2.72 8.29 3.17
N VAL A 550 1.58 8.68 2.60
CA VAL A 550 0.53 7.75 2.14
C VAL A 550 0.92 7.07 0.83
N PHE A 551 1.69 7.77 -0.02
CA PHE A 551 2.27 7.19 -1.23
C PHE A 551 3.30 6.12 -0.88
N PHE A 552 4.07 6.35 0.19
CA PHE A 552 4.84 5.29 0.80
C PHE A 552 3.93 4.25 1.45
N GLY A 553 2.83 4.53 2.13
CA GLY A 553 1.89 3.48 2.61
C GLY A 553 1.54 2.36 1.60
N GLY A 554 1.38 2.70 0.31
CA GLY A 554 1.22 1.73 -0.79
C GLY A 554 2.51 1.14 -1.37
N LEU A 555 3.66 1.82 -1.22
CA LEU A 555 5.03 1.32 -1.43
C LEU A 555 5.62 0.62 -0.19
N LEU A 556 4.92 0.65 0.94
CA LEU A 556 5.26 0.12 2.25
C LEU A 556 4.38 -1.07 2.56
N ALA A 557 3.94 -1.76 1.51
CA ALA A 557 3.07 -2.90 1.60
C ALA A 557 3.56 -3.84 2.71
N PHE A 558 2.67 -4.03 3.66
CA PHE A 558 2.73 -4.95 4.80
C PHE A 558 2.63 -6.41 4.36
#